data_AF-A0A099KTD6-F1
#
_entry.id   AF-A0A099KTD6-F1
#
_cell.length_a   1.000
_cell.length_b   1.000
_cell.length_c   1.000
_cell.angle_alpha   90.00
_cell.angle_beta   90.00
_cell.angle_gamma   90.00
#
_symmetry.space_group_name_H-M   'P 1'
#
loop_
_entity.id
_entity.type
_entity.pdbx_description
1 polymer ?
#
loop_
_entity_poly.entity_id
_entity_poly.type
_entity_poly.pdbx_seq_one_letter_code
_entity_poly.pdbx_strand_id
1 'polypeptide(L)'
;MKNTLKSIQYGMLDCIEGEEEPAYTADDVTACITLLLEFMSTMESSEQTITTSTDHVDTLIVSLNTLNEECHNDLIAADEREEIRQFIEKVLLSAQVEMTMAVWPE
;
A
#
# COMPACT_ATOMS: atom_id res chain seq x y z
N MET A 1 -10.62 7.22 -1.41
CA MET A 1 -9.30 6.62 -1.71
C MET A 1 -8.17 7.63 -1.57
N LYS A 2 -8.18 8.78 -2.26
CA LYS A 2 -7.12 9.82 -2.16
C LYS A 2 -6.82 10.35 -0.75
N ASN A 3 -7.81 10.42 0.15
CA ASN A 3 -7.58 10.82 1.54
C ASN A 3 -6.81 9.77 2.35
N THR A 4 -7.01 8.48 2.08
CA THR A 4 -6.29 7.40 2.75
C THR A 4 -4.82 7.39 2.33
N LEU A 5 -4.55 7.54 1.03
CA LEU A 5 -3.16 7.64 0.53
C LEU A 5 -2.41 8.84 1.14
N LYS A 6 -3.09 9.97 1.33
CA LYS A 6 -2.50 11.12 2.01
C LYS A 6 -2.21 10.83 3.49
N SER A 7 -3.09 10.10 4.17
CA SER A 7 -2.89 9.68 5.57
C SER A 7 -1.61 8.87 5.70
N ILE A 8 -1.49 7.80 4.89
CA ILE A 8 -0.33 6.92 4.83
C ILE A 8 0.95 7.72 4.53
N GLN A 9 0.90 8.58 3.52
CA GLN A 9 2.04 9.41 3.14
C GLN A 9 2.48 10.33 4.29
N TYR A 10 1.54 10.98 4.97
CA TYR A 10 1.87 11.87 6.08
C TYR A 10 2.42 11.10 7.28
N GLY A 11 1.89 9.92 7.61
CA GLY A 11 2.43 9.08 8.68
C GLY A 11 3.90 8.74 8.44
N MET A 12 4.23 8.25 7.24
CA MET A 12 5.61 7.91 6.89
C MET A 12 6.53 9.15 6.86
N LEU A 13 6.06 10.30 6.36
CA LEU A 13 6.89 11.51 6.34
C LEU A 13 7.13 12.09 7.74
N ASP A 14 6.15 11.99 8.64
CA ASP A 14 6.26 12.44 10.04
C ASP A 14 7.36 11.66 10.78
N CYS A 15 7.48 10.35 10.50
CA CYS A 15 8.52 9.50 11.08
C CYS A 15 9.96 9.88 10.70
N ILE A 16 10.17 10.54 9.57
CA ILE A 16 11.50 10.96 9.09
C ILE A 16 11.72 12.46 9.22
N GLU A 17 10.73 13.22 9.68
CA GLU A 17 10.81 14.67 9.80
C GLU A 17 11.76 15.06 10.95
N GLY A 18 12.86 15.73 10.61
CA GLY A 18 13.83 16.22 11.59
C GLY A 18 14.85 15.19 12.06
N GLU A 19 14.80 13.96 11.54
CA GLU A 19 15.83 12.95 11.76
C GLU A 19 17.08 13.26 10.91
N GLU A 20 18.28 13.20 11.53
CA GLU A 20 19.55 13.46 10.82
C GLU A 20 19.92 12.31 9.88
N GLU A 21 19.58 11.07 10.26
CA GLU A 21 19.83 9.83 9.50
C GLU A 21 18.58 8.92 9.58
N PRO A 22 17.51 9.23 8.82
CA PRO A 22 16.28 8.43 8.86
C PRO A 22 16.50 7.04 8.23
N ALA A 23 15.74 6.04 8.69
CA ALA A 23 15.84 4.65 8.21
C ALA A 23 15.40 4.46 6.74
N TYR A 24 14.64 5.41 6.23
CA TYR A 24 14.19 5.50 4.84
C TYR A 24 14.06 6.96 4.43
N THR A 25 13.84 7.22 3.14
CA THR A 25 13.81 8.55 2.55
C THR A 25 12.42 8.93 2.05
N ALA A 26 12.23 10.21 1.75
CA ALA A 26 11.00 10.69 1.09
C ALA A 26 10.79 10.06 -0.30
N ASP A 27 11.86 9.61 -0.96
CA ASP A 27 11.76 8.88 -2.24
C ASP A 27 11.18 7.48 -2.02
N ASP A 28 11.54 6.79 -0.93
CA ASP A 28 10.96 5.49 -0.55
C ASP A 28 9.47 5.62 -0.21
N VAL A 29 9.10 6.69 0.52
CA VAL A 29 7.69 7.03 0.77
C VAL A 29 6.95 7.27 -0.56
N THR A 30 7.58 8.00 -1.48
CA THR A 30 6.99 8.28 -2.80
C THR A 30 6.82 6.99 -3.61
N ALA A 31 7.77 6.05 -3.54
CA ALA A 31 7.66 4.75 -4.17
C ALA A 31 6.49 3.94 -3.61
N CYS A 32 6.33 3.91 -2.28
CA CYS A 32 5.20 3.23 -1.63
C CYS A 32 3.85 3.79 -2.11
N ILE A 33 3.69 5.11 -2.09
CA ILE A 33 2.45 5.76 -2.54
C ILE A 33 2.20 5.54 -4.03
N THR A 34 3.26 5.49 -4.84
CA THR A 34 3.16 5.20 -6.28
C THR A 34 2.62 3.80 -6.53
N LEU A 35 3.13 2.77 -5.83
CA LEU A 35 2.63 1.40 -5.93
C LEU A 35 1.13 1.31 -5.59
N LEU A 36 0.70 1.98 -4.52
CA LEU A 36 -0.71 2.00 -4.12
C LEU A 36 -1.60 2.72 -5.16
N LEU A 37 -1.11 3.81 -5.75
CA LEU A 37 -1.80 4.53 -6.81
C LEU A 37 -1.91 3.71 -8.10
N GLU A 38 -0.84 3.03 -8.49
CA GLU A 38 -0.81 2.14 -9.66
C GLU A 38 -1.79 0.98 -9.51
N PHE A 39 -1.84 0.36 -8.32
CA PHE A 39 -2.83 -0.66 -8.01
C PHE A 39 -4.26 -0.13 -8.16
N MET A 40 -4.59 1.00 -7.53
CA MET A 40 -5.93 1.60 -7.66
C MET A 40 -6.26 1.92 -9.12
N SER A 41 -5.33 2.52 -9.86
CA SER A 41 -5.54 2.84 -11.28
C SER A 41 -5.75 1.59 -12.12
N THR A 42 -5.04 0.50 -11.82
CA THR A 42 -5.18 -0.79 -12.52
C THR A 42 -6.57 -1.37 -12.28
N MET A 43 -7.01 -1.40 -11.02
CA MET A 43 -8.33 -1.88 -10.62
C MET A 43 -9.48 -1.04 -11.20
N GLU A 44 -9.28 0.26 -11.42
CA GLU A 44 -10.26 1.16 -12.06
C GLU A 44 -10.24 1.10 -13.59
N SER A 45 -9.17 0.61 -14.21
CA SER A 45 -8.97 0.70 -15.68
C SER A 45 -9.81 -0.29 -16.49
N SER A 46 -10.22 -1.40 -15.88
CA SER A 46 -10.99 -2.46 -16.54
C SER A 46 -11.84 -3.23 -15.54
N GLU A 47 -12.88 -3.92 -16.03
CA GLU A 47 -13.66 -4.85 -15.21
C GLU A 47 -12.73 -5.95 -14.66
N GLN A 48 -12.68 -6.04 -13.34
CA GLN A 48 -11.87 -7.02 -12.65
C GLN A 48 -12.70 -8.27 -12.35
N THR A 49 -12.08 -9.43 -12.53
CA THR A 49 -12.59 -10.69 -11.99
C THR A 49 -11.98 -10.95 -10.61
N ILE A 50 -12.54 -11.88 -9.85
CA ILE A 50 -11.96 -12.31 -8.56
C ILE A 50 -10.49 -12.72 -8.76
N THR A 51 -10.21 -13.55 -9.77
CA THR A 51 -8.85 -14.03 -10.06
C THR A 51 -7.89 -12.89 -10.37
N THR A 52 -8.25 -12.00 -11.29
CA THR A 52 -7.38 -10.86 -11.65
C THR A 52 -7.17 -9.90 -10.49
N SER A 53 -8.22 -9.67 -9.68
CA SER A 53 -8.11 -8.86 -8.46
C SER A 53 -7.17 -9.48 -7.43
N THR A 54 -7.25 -10.80 -7.23
CA THR A 54 -6.32 -11.52 -6.35
C THR A 54 -4.89 -11.40 -6.86
N ASP A 55 -4.65 -11.63 -8.15
CA ASP A 55 -3.31 -11.51 -8.76
C ASP A 55 -2.74 -10.09 -8.60
N HIS A 56 -3.57 -9.06 -8.77
CA HIS A 56 -3.17 -7.66 -8.58
C HIS A 56 -2.85 -7.35 -7.11
N VAL A 57 -3.62 -7.88 -6.17
CA VAL A 57 -3.34 -7.75 -4.74
C VAL A 57 -2.04 -8.46 -4.40
N ASP A 58 -1.87 -9.72 -4.77
CA ASP A 58 -0.65 -10.49 -4.48
C ASP A 58 0.60 -9.79 -5.04
N THR A 59 0.51 -9.25 -6.25
CA THR A 59 1.59 -8.46 -6.86
C THR A 59 1.91 -7.22 -6.02
N LEU A 60 0.88 -6.46 -5.59
CA LEU A 60 1.06 -5.30 -4.72
C LEU A 60 1.71 -5.68 -3.39
N ILE A 61 1.25 -6.76 -2.74
CA ILE A 61 1.80 -7.25 -1.46
C ILE A 61 3.28 -7.54 -1.60
N VAL A 62 3.67 -8.26 -2.65
CA VAL A 62 5.07 -8.59 -2.92
C VAL A 62 5.88 -7.31 -3.13
N SER A 63 5.42 -6.37 -3.95
CA SER A 63 6.12 -5.11 -4.20
C SER A 63 6.28 -4.26 -2.95
N LEU A 64 5.24 -4.16 -2.11
CA LEU A 64 5.30 -3.42 -0.84
C LEU A 64 6.26 -4.08 0.15
N ASN A 65 6.24 -5.41 0.25
CA ASN A 65 7.17 -6.14 1.12
C ASN A 65 8.61 -5.97 0.65
N THR A 66 8.88 -6.08 -0.65
CA THR A 66 10.22 -5.83 -1.20
C THR A 66 10.70 -4.41 -0.90
N LEU A 67 9.87 -3.39 -1.15
CA LEU A 67 10.22 -2.01 -0.83
C LEU A 67 10.48 -1.83 0.68
N ASN A 68 9.65 -2.45 1.52
CA ASN A 68 9.83 -2.38 2.97
C ASN A 68 11.13 -3.08 3.41
N GLU A 69 11.48 -4.22 2.83
CA GLU A 69 12.74 -4.93 3.09
C GLU A 69 13.97 -4.09 2.68
N GLU A 70 13.90 -3.37 1.55
CA GLU A 70 14.93 -2.43 1.12
C GLU A 70 15.12 -1.27 2.13
N CYS A 71 14.04 -0.91 2.82
CA CYS A 71 14.01 0.06 3.91
C CYS A 71 14.19 -0.58 5.31
N HIS A 72 14.83 -1.75 5.39
CA HIS A 72 15.10 -2.48 6.64
C HIS A 72 13.86 -2.84 7.48
N ASN A 73 12.69 -2.89 6.84
CA ASN A 73 11.36 -3.07 7.43
C ASN A 73 10.83 -1.90 8.27
N ASP A 74 11.43 -0.72 8.16
CA ASP A 74 11.04 0.47 8.94
C ASP A 74 10.06 1.40 8.19
N LEU A 75 9.90 1.25 6.87
CA LEU A 75 9.02 2.12 6.06
C LEU A 75 7.53 1.88 6.34
N ILE A 76 7.10 0.63 6.42
CA ILE A 76 5.70 0.24 6.60
C ILE A 76 5.51 -0.36 8.00
N ALA A 77 5.30 0.52 8.99
CA ALA A 77 5.01 0.13 10.36
C ALA A 77 3.55 -0.36 10.53
N ALA A 78 3.20 -0.78 11.75
CA ALA A 78 1.93 -1.44 12.04
C ALA A 78 0.70 -0.58 11.67
N ASP A 79 0.77 0.72 11.91
CA ASP A 79 -0.32 1.65 11.61
C ASP A 79 -0.49 1.83 10.10
N GLU A 80 0.61 2.01 9.35
CA GLU A 80 0.60 2.08 7.90
C GLU A 80 0.12 0.77 7.26
N ARG A 81 0.50 -0.40 7.81
CA ARG A 81 0.01 -1.70 7.33
C ARG A 81 -1.51 -1.79 7.39
N GLU A 82 -2.10 -1.37 8.51
CA GLU A 82 -3.56 -1.38 8.68
C GLU A 82 -4.24 -0.36 7.75
N GLU A 83 -3.67 0.84 7.57
CA GLU A 83 -4.20 1.81 6.61
C GLU A 83 -4.12 1.32 5.16
N ILE A 84 -3.00 0.69 4.76
CA ILE A 84 -2.81 0.07 3.45
C ILE A 84 -3.81 -1.06 3.24
N ARG A 85 -4.02 -1.91 4.24
CA ARG A 85 -5.02 -2.98 4.17
C ARG A 85 -6.42 -2.41 3.93
N GLN A 86 -6.82 -1.41 4.71
CA GLN A 86 -8.12 -0.75 4.52
C GLN A 86 -8.22 -0.07 3.15
N PHE A 87 -7.11 0.44 2.62
CA PHE A 87 -7.07 0.99 1.27
C PHE A 87 -7.34 -0.10 0.22
N ILE A 88 -6.66 -1.24 0.29
CA ILE A 88 -6.86 -2.38 -0.63
C ILE A 88 -8.31 -2.86 -0.59
N GLU A 89 -8.86 -3.07 0.61
CA GLU A 89 -10.27 -3.48 0.80
C GLU A 89 -11.24 -2.49 0.13
N LYS A 90 -11.02 -1.17 0.29
CA LYS A 90 -11.86 -0.14 -0.35
C LYS A 90 -11.76 -0.13 -1.88
N VAL A 91 -10.56 -0.38 -2.43
CA VAL A 91 -10.37 -0.48 -3.89
C VAL A 91 -11.11 -1.69 -4.44
N LEU A 92 -10.99 -2.86 -3.80
CA LEU A 92 -11.68 -4.09 -4.22
C LEU A 92 -13.21 -3.93 -4.19
N LEU A 93 -13.75 -3.34 -3.12
CA LEU A 93 -15.17 -3.02 -3.01
C LEU A 93 -15.64 -2.07 -4.13
N SER A 94 -14.81 -1.10 -4.49
CA SER A 94 -15.11 -0.14 -5.57
C SER A 94 -15.11 -0.81 -6.95
N ALA A 95 -14.30 -1.86 -7.13
CA ALA A 95 -14.29 -2.70 -8.32
C ALA A 95 -15.44 -3.72 -8.37
N GLN A 96 -16.37 -3.70 -7.40
CA GLN A 96 -17.47 -4.68 -7.24
C GLN A 96 -16.99 -6.13 -7.07
N VAL A 97 -15.79 -6.32 -6.52
CA VAL A 97 -15.22 -7.64 -6.23
C VAL A 97 -15.36 -7.91 -4.73
N GLU A 98 -16.28 -8.81 -4.36
CA GLU A 98 -16.34 -9.35 -2.99
C GLU A 98 -15.19 -10.35 -2.78
N MET A 99 -14.03 -9.83 -2.36
CA MET A 99 -12.89 -10.66 -2.00
C MET A 99 -12.81 -10.78 -0.47
N THR A 100 -12.91 -11.99 0.06
CA THR A 100 -12.60 -12.25 1.48
C THR A 100 -11.09 -12.30 1.63
N MET A 101 -10.44 -11.19 2.00
CA MET A 101 -9.02 -11.17 2.29
C MET A 101 -8.75 -12.02 3.54
N ALA A 102 -8.25 -13.24 3.33
CA ALA A 102 -7.73 -14.05 4.42
C ALA A 102 -6.42 -13.41 4.89
N VAL A 103 -6.48 -12.78 6.06
CA VAL A 103 -5.39 -12.37 6.97
C VAL A 103 -4.01 -12.24 6.32
N TRP A 104 -3.57 -11.00 6.12
CA TRP A 104 -2.17 -10.67 5.82
C TRP A 104 -1.26 -11.33 6.87
N PRO A 105 -0.29 -12.19 6.49
CA PRO A 105 0.56 -12.87 7.47
C PRO A 105 1.44 -11.87 8.22
N GLU A 106 1.51 -12.02 9.55
CA GLU A 106 2.24 -11.16 10.50
C GLU A 106 3.73 -11.01 10.19
#